data_AF-A0A4S8LCY8-F1
#
_entry.id   AF-A0A4S8LCY8-F1
#
_cell.length_a   1.000
_cell.length_b   1.000
_cell.length_c   1.000
_cell.angle_alpha   90.00
_cell.angle_beta   90.00
_cell.angle_gamma   90.00
#
_symmetry.space_group_name_H-M   'P 1'
#
loop_
_entity.id
_entity.type
_entity.pdbx_description
1 polymer ?
#
loop_
_entity_poly.entity_id
_entity_poly.type
_entity_poly.pdbx_seq_one_letter_code
_entity_poly.pdbx_strand_id
1 'polypeptide(L)' 'SGCPVDVTRRFINRSWRWMSAYRLGLSGKAAEWAVQKQEGHCAGSASAMMHLDAVVEES' A
#
# COMPACT_ATOMS: atom_id res chain seq x y z
N SER A 1 29.64 -7.66 7.02
CA SER A 1 28.39 -8.41 7.22
C SER A 1 27.27 -7.66 6.51
N GLY A 2 26.73 -8.23 5.42
CA GLY A 2 25.61 -7.60 4.69
C GLY A 2 24.29 -7.81 5.43
N CYS A 3 23.29 -6.98 5.13
CA CYS A 3 21.92 -7.25 5.56
C CYS A 3 21.44 -8.57 4.93
N PRO A 4 20.71 -9.42 5.68
CA PRO A 4 20.07 -10.60 5.13
C PRO A 4 19.16 -10.25 3.95
N VAL A 5 19.17 -11.07 2.90
CA VAL A 5 18.41 -10.83 1.66
C VAL A 5 16.91 -10.73 1.92
N ASP A 6 16.40 -11.47 2.90
CA ASP A 6 15.00 -11.42 3.32
C ASP A 6 14.63 -10.05 3.91
N VAL A 7 15.53 -9.41 4.66
CA VAL A 7 15.32 -8.07 5.23
C VAL A 7 15.24 -7.04 4.10
N THR A 8 16.20 -7.06 3.18
CA THR A 8 16.21 -6.15 2.01
C THR A 8 14.96 -6.35 1.15
N ARG A 9 14.57 -7.61 0.89
CA ARG A 9 13.38 -7.94 0.11
C ARG A 9 12.09 -7.47 0.79
N ARG A 10 11.98 -7.65 2.11
CA ARG A 10 10.80 -7.21 2.87
C ARG A 10 10.68 -5.70 2.90
N PHE A 11 11.81 -5.00 3.04
CA PHE A 11 11.86 -3.54 2.98
C PHE A 11 11.40 -3.02 1.60
N ILE A 12 12.03 -3.49 0.51
CA ILE A 12 11.69 -3.06 -0.86
C ILE A 12 10.21 -3.33 -1.17
N ASN A 13 9.70 -4.52 -0.84
CA ASN A 13 8.30 -4.87 -1.08
C ASN A 13 7.33 -3.98 -0.30
N ARG A 14 7.63 -3.69 0.97
CA ARG A 14 6.81 -2.79 1.79
C ARG A 14 6.83 -1.38 1.22
N SER A 15 8.01 -0.84 0.90
CA SER A 15 8.15 0.49 0.30
C SER A 15 7.43 0.60 -1.04
N TRP A 16 7.48 -0.44 -1.87
CA TRP A 16 6.77 -0.46 -3.14
C TRP A 16 5.24 -0.36 -2.98
N ARG A 17 4.64 -1.05 -1.99
CA ARG A 17 3.20 -0.93 -1.70
C ARG A 17 2.79 0.48 -1.30
N TRP A 18 3.59 1.14 -0.46
CA TRP A 18 3.37 2.54 -0.10
C TRP A 18 3.47 3.48 -1.30
N MET A 19 4.51 3.31 -2.13
CA MET A 19 4.67 4.11 -3.35
C MET A 19 3.53 3.91 -4.34
N SER A 20 3.02 2.68 -4.47
CA SER A 20 1.85 2.38 -5.29
C SER A 20 0.58 3.05 -4.76
N ALA A 21 0.38 3.06 -3.43
CA ALA A 21 -0.75 3.76 -2.80
C ALA A 21 -0.70 5.27 -3.06
N TYR A 22 0.46 5.92 -2.87
CA TYR A 22 0.59 7.35 -3.15
C TYR A 22 0.47 7.70 -4.63
N ARG A 23 0.96 6.83 -5.54
CA ARG A 23 0.75 7.01 -6.98
C ARG A 23 -0.71 6.95 -7.40
N LEU A 24 -1.55 6.30 -6.60
CA LEU A 24 -2.99 6.26 -6.78
C LEU A 24 -3.72 7.43 -6.10
N GLY A 25 -2.99 8.40 -5.54
CA GLY A 25 -3.56 9.59 -4.91
C GLY A 25 -4.16 9.35 -3.53
N LEU A 26 -3.89 8.20 -2.90
CA LEU A 26 -4.45 7.87 -1.59
C LEU A 26 -3.89 8.77 -0.48
N SER A 27 -4.76 9.16 0.45
CA SER A 27 -4.42 9.90 1.67
C SER A 27 -3.62 9.02 2.65
N GLY A 28 -3.04 9.59 3.71
CA GLY A 28 -2.23 8.85 4.67
C GLY A 28 -2.95 7.64 5.30
N LYS A 29 -4.19 7.83 5.76
CA LYS A 29 -5.00 6.76 6.39
C LYS A 29 -5.44 5.71 5.37
N ALA A 30 -5.85 6.13 4.18
CA ALA A 30 -6.27 5.23 3.11
C ALA A 30 -5.09 4.44 2.51
N ALA A 31 -3.93 5.08 2.38
CA ALA A 31 -2.69 4.43 1.96
C ALA A 31 -2.26 3.37 2.99
N GLU A 32 -2.34 3.68 4.28
CA GLU A 32 -2.06 2.72 5.34
C GLU A 32 -2.99 1.50 5.25
N TRP A 33 -4.30 1.75 5.14
CA TRP A 33 -5.30 0.68 5.00
C TRP A 33 -5.03 -0.16 3.74
N ALA A 34 -4.74 0.47 2.61
CA ALA A 34 -4.45 -0.22 1.36
C ALA A 34 -3.18 -1.07 1.44
N VAL A 35 -2.12 -0.60 2.10
CA VAL A 35 -0.87 -1.35 2.29
C VAL A 35 -1.08 -2.57 3.18
N GLN A 36 -1.94 -2.46 4.20
CA GLN A 36 -2.35 -3.57 5.06
C GLN A 36 -3.28 -4.57 4.36
N LYS A 37 -4.08 -4.12 3.38
CA LYS A 37 -4.99 -4.99 2.61
C LYS A 37 -4.35 -5.63 1.38
N GLN A 38 -3.31 -5.03 0.80
CA GLN A 38 -2.52 -5.60 -0.31
C GLN A 38 -1.59 -6.74 0.15
N GLU A 39 -2.07 -7.64 0.99
CA GLU A 39 -1.33 -8.84 1.39
C GLU A 39 -1.71 -10.01 0.48
N GLY A 40 -0.85 -10.30 -0.51
CA GLY A 40 -0.94 -11.49 -1.35
C GLY A 40 -1.40 -11.22 -2.78
N HIS A 41 -2.18 -12.14 -3.36
CA HIS A 41 -2.67 -12.09 -4.75
C HIS A 41 -3.86 -11.12 -4.94
N CYS A 42 -4.47 -10.64 -3.87
CA CYS A 42 -5.57 -9.68 -3.93
C CYS A 42 -5.02 -8.26 -4.11
N ALA A 43 -4.64 -7.92 -5.35
CA ALA A 43 -4.50 -6.54 -5.75
C ALA A 43 -5.90 -5.94 -5.92
N GLY A 44 -6.32 -5.06 -5.01
CA GLY A 44 -7.51 -4.24 -5.24
C GLY A 44 -7.32 -3.39 -6.49
N SER A 45 -8.38 -3.20 -7.29
CA SER A 45 -8.27 -2.31 -8.45
C SER A 45 -8.02 -0.88 -7.99
N ALA A 46 -7.25 -0.13 -8.77
CA ALA A 46 -6.99 1.30 -8.52
C ALA A 46 -8.28 2.08 -8.26
N SER A 47 -9.33 1.80 -9.05
CA SER A 47 -10.65 2.40 -8.90
C SER A 47 -11.31 2.03 -7.57
N ALA A 48 -11.28 0.74 -7.16
CA ALA A 48 -11.83 0.34 -5.86
C ALA A 48 -11.09 0.99 -4.68
N MET A 49 -9.77 1.16 -4.78
CA MET A 49 -8.97 1.83 -3.75
C MET A 49 -9.30 3.33 -3.64
N MET A 50 -9.46 4.03 -4.77
CA MET A 50 -9.87 5.43 -4.78
C MET A 50 -11.28 5.64 -4.22
N HIS A 51 -12.22 4.71 -4.49
CA HIS A 51 -13.55 4.77 -3.88
C HIS A 51 -13.51 4.60 -2.35
N LEU A 52 -12.59 3.78 -1.84
CA LEU A 52 -12.42 3.59 -0.40
C LEU A 52 -11.74 4.79 0.28
N ASP A 53 -10.81 5.45 -0.41
CA ASP A 53 -10.19 6.71 0.02
C ASP A 53 -11.23 7.79 0.30
N ALA A 54 -12.15 8.00 -0.64
CA ALA A 54 -13.22 8.98 -0.51
C ALA A 54 -14.13 8.73 0.70
N VAL A 55 -14.40 7.46 1.03
CA VAL A 55 -15.22 7.08 2.19
C VAL A 55 -14.44 7.28 3.50
N VAL A 56 -13.13 7.01 3.51
CA VAL A 56 -12.26 7.14 4.68
C VAL A 56 -11.98 8.61 5.03
N GLU A 57 -11.88 9.50 4.04
CA GLU A 57 -11.65 10.93 4.27
C GLU A 57 -12.93 11.69 4.72
N GLU A 58 -14.12 11.16 4.45
CA GLU A 58 -15.40 11.74 4.90
C GLU A 58 -15.75 11.35 6.36
N SER A 59 -14.97 10.45 6.99
CA SER A 59 -15.24 9.88 8.33
C SER A 59 -14.37 10.45 9.45
#